data_AF-A0A132CGH6-F1
#
_entry.id   AF-A0A132CGH6-F1
#
_cell.length_a   1.000
_cell.length_b   1.000
_cell.length_c   1.000
_cell.angle_alpha   90.00
_cell.angle_beta   90.00
_cell.angle_gamma   90.00
#
_symmetry.space_group_name_H-M   'P 1'
#
loop_
_entity.id
_entity.type
_entity.pdbx_description
1 polymer ?
#
loop_
_entity_poly.entity_id
_entity_poly.type
_entity_poly.pdbx_seq_one_letter_code
_entity_poly.pdbx_strand_id
1 'polypeptide(L)'
;MRNQEASFMVDSSIKLPAVSFETVRTLIPAVLHEVKSYNLPHVCTQLGIQTSVGPGDETEAHASKRSYVSTRIADLSEDALVELARKVLLKYPDESLMEALVELTLHSQHRVSKLVRGDVLKVLNRFDTLFGDAPVLESLAEVFGAAALRDGGSLWLDNSSLEAQIDQHYLRNPDWTSEEMLIECGALTCSQFRFFALLEKLVHPMTRRDAEQAELASAISDALKRDGFTLKQTAVESGYAIYGVVRIQAGVAGTMKNLIFASTGEKPELVFRDALNNDVEITKHADKVLVYDQPLPSSGMLLWSDLRDWYAEIHGVDETEGSRILYTRLRDSVIGTNSAGEYAIFHGYYKRFNKLLDERLPALIPQVYLHYDPYTRRQRGDEKFLARQRMDFLLMLEQGVRIVIEIDGRHHYAVKDQRAPERYIANAELYAEMAMEDRRLRLMGYEVYRFGGYEFRDVALGEKLQVGSEAQRRVAEFFDRLLARHGIR
;
A
#
# COMPACT_ATOMS: atom_id res chain seq x y z
N MET A 1 -34.97 52.96 6.73
CA MET A 1 -35.54 51.76 6.09
C MET A 1 -34.89 51.53 4.74
N ARG A 2 -33.95 50.58 4.68
CA ARG A 2 -33.65 49.71 3.53
C ARG A 2 -32.69 48.64 4.07
N ASN A 3 -33.24 47.43 4.25
CA ASN A 3 -32.49 46.23 4.59
C ASN A 3 -31.55 45.89 3.42
N GLN A 4 -30.28 45.64 3.72
CA GLN A 4 -29.40 44.81 2.91
C GLN A 4 -29.00 43.63 3.78
N GLU A 5 -29.70 42.52 3.58
CA GLU A 5 -29.25 41.20 4.02
C GLU A 5 -28.00 40.85 3.23
N ALA A 6 -26.84 40.92 3.89
CA ALA A 6 -25.61 40.36 3.38
C ALA A 6 -25.71 38.82 3.51
N SER A 7 -25.95 38.18 2.37
CA SER A 7 -25.85 36.73 2.19
C SER A 7 -24.45 36.26 2.61
N PHE A 8 -24.36 35.61 3.77
CA PHE A 8 -23.21 34.78 4.15
C PHE A 8 -23.22 33.53 3.27
N MET A 9 -22.62 33.62 2.09
CA MET A 9 -22.20 32.43 1.35
C MET A 9 -20.99 31.83 2.08
N VAL A 10 -21.24 30.71 2.75
CA VAL A 10 -20.22 29.81 3.26
C VAL A 10 -19.41 29.29 2.07
N ASP A 11 -18.23 29.86 1.86
CA ASP A 11 -17.23 29.31 0.95
C ASP A 11 -16.65 28.02 1.58
N SER A 12 -17.31 26.89 1.30
CA SER A 12 -17.03 25.58 1.90
C SER A 12 -15.95 24.77 1.16
N SER A 13 -15.10 25.40 0.32
CA SER A 13 -14.09 24.67 -0.46
C SER A 13 -12.66 25.19 -0.33
N ILE A 14 -12.21 25.53 0.88
CA ILE A 14 -10.77 25.67 1.12
C ILE A 14 -10.13 24.27 0.99
N LYS A 15 -9.62 23.96 -0.21
CA LYS A 15 -8.88 22.74 -0.52
C LYS A 15 -7.73 22.58 0.48
N LEU A 16 -7.54 21.36 0.99
CA LEU A 16 -6.35 21.00 1.74
C LEU A 16 -5.10 21.31 0.88
N PRO A 17 -3.94 21.64 1.50
CA PRO A 17 -2.74 21.98 0.76
C PRO A 17 -2.41 20.86 -0.23
N ALA A 18 -2.47 21.20 -1.52
CA ALA A 18 -2.04 20.31 -2.58
C ALA A 18 -0.58 20.62 -2.86
N VAL A 19 0.31 19.71 -2.46
CA VAL A 19 1.72 19.78 -2.84
C VAL A 19 1.83 19.52 -4.35
N SER A 20 2.68 20.28 -5.04
CA SER A 20 2.97 20.08 -6.46
C SER A 20 4.38 19.56 -6.67
N PHE A 21 4.65 18.94 -7.82
CA PHE A 21 6.01 18.54 -8.19
C PHE A 21 6.98 19.73 -8.24
N GLU A 22 6.48 20.96 -8.46
CA GLU A 22 7.30 22.17 -8.40
C GLU A 22 7.83 22.46 -6.99
N THR A 23 7.07 22.10 -5.95
CA THR A 23 7.54 22.16 -4.57
C THR A 23 8.76 21.25 -4.38
N VAL A 24 8.73 20.03 -4.93
CA VAL A 24 9.88 19.10 -4.87
C VAL A 24 11.08 19.64 -5.67
N ARG A 25 10.86 20.20 -6.86
CA ARG A 25 11.92 20.86 -7.65
C ARG A 25 12.58 22.01 -6.90
N THR A 26 11.83 22.71 -6.06
CA THR A 26 12.35 23.81 -5.24
C THR A 26 13.10 23.31 -4.00
N LEU A 27 12.64 22.23 -3.39
CA LEU A 27 13.20 21.70 -2.15
C LEU A 27 14.52 20.94 -2.37
N ILE A 28 14.66 20.17 -3.45
CA ILE A 28 15.91 19.41 -3.73
C ILE A 28 17.15 20.32 -3.73
N PRO A 29 17.20 21.45 -4.46
CA PRO A 29 18.30 22.40 -4.38
C PRO A 29 18.50 23.02 -3.00
N ALA A 30 17.43 23.22 -2.22
CA ALA A 30 17.50 23.77 -0.88
C ALA A 30 18.18 22.78 0.09
N VAL A 31 17.84 21.49 0.01
CA VAL A 31 18.49 20.43 0.80
C VAL A 31 19.96 20.30 0.44
N LEU A 32 20.28 20.30 -0.85
CA LEU A 32 21.67 20.21 -1.32
C LEU A 32 22.49 21.49 -1.07
N HIS A 33 21.86 22.56 -0.58
CA HIS A 33 22.58 23.79 -0.25
C HIS A 33 23.60 23.56 0.87
N GLU A 34 23.42 22.60 1.78
CA GLU A 34 24.41 22.33 2.84
C GLU A 34 25.71 21.69 2.31
N VAL A 35 25.70 21.18 1.07
CA VAL A 35 26.89 20.64 0.42
C VAL A 35 27.84 21.78 0.03
N LYS A 36 29.13 21.61 0.32
CA LYS A 36 30.18 22.55 -0.10
C LYS A 36 30.21 22.62 -1.62
N SER A 37 30.28 23.83 -2.17
CA SER A 37 30.16 24.10 -3.61
C SER A 37 31.18 23.35 -4.48
N TYR A 38 32.42 23.18 -4.02
CA TYR A 38 33.43 22.39 -4.74
C TYR A 38 33.14 20.88 -4.77
N ASN A 39 32.32 20.37 -3.84
CA ASN A 39 31.92 18.96 -3.79
C ASN A 39 30.54 18.72 -4.41
N LEU A 40 29.76 19.78 -4.65
CA LEU A 40 28.39 19.68 -5.17
C LEU A 40 28.32 18.97 -6.53
N PRO A 41 29.20 19.25 -7.53
CA PRO A 41 29.18 18.52 -8.80
C PRO A 41 29.34 17.00 -8.63
N HIS A 42 30.27 16.58 -7.77
CA HIS A 42 30.50 15.17 -7.46
C HIS A 42 29.28 14.51 -6.80
N VAL A 43 28.62 15.23 -5.89
CA VAL A 43 27.36 14.79 -5.27
C VAL A 43 26.25 14.68 -6.30
N CYS A 44 26.14 15.64 -7.23
CA CYS A 44 25.19 15.58 -8.33
C CYS A 44 25.40 14.36 -9.22
N THR A 45 26.66 13.99 -9.51
CA THR A 45 26.96 12.74 -10.24
C THR A 45 26.51 11.50 -9.47
N GLN A 46 26.80 11.43 -8.17
CA GLN A 46 26.39 10.29 -7.33
C GLN A 46 24.87 10.12 -7.22
N LEU A 47 24.14 11.23 -7.20
CA LEU A 47 22.67 11.24 -7.14
C LEU A 47 22.02 10.97 -8.51
N GLY A 48 22.81 10.93 -9.60
CA GLY A 48 22.32 10.78 -10.96
C GLY A 48 21.71 12.06 -11.56
N ILE A 49 21.99 13.22 -10.98
CA ILE A 49 21.57 14.54 -11.51
C ILE A 49 22.35 14.89 -12.79
N GLN A 50 23.61 14.44 -12.87
CA GLN A 50 24.47 14.61 -14.05
C GLN A 50 25.34 13.37 -14.28
N THR A 51 25.78 13.14 -15.51
CA THR A 51 26.55 11.94 -15.89
C THR A 51 28.01 11.99 -15.47
N SER A 52 28.62 13.17 -15.46
CA SER A 52 30.02 13.38 -15.06
C SER A 52 30.26 14.82 -14.60
N VAL A 53 31.39 15.08 -13.95
CA VAL A 53 31.84 16.44 -13.59
C VAL A 53 32.61 17.04 -14.76
N GLY A 54 32.11 18.16 -15.29
CA GLY A 54 32.68 18.88 -16.42
C GLY A 54 33.58 20.06 -16.01
N PRO A 55 34.38 20.58 -16.96
CA PRO A 55 35.19 21.79 -16.71
C PRO A 55 34.28 23.00 -16.50
N GLY A 56 34.40 23.66 -15.34
CA GLY A 56 33.60 24.84 -14.98
C GLY A 56 32.42 24.56 -14.05
N ASP A 57 32.10 23.29 -13.79
CA ASP A 57 31.01 22.90 -12.87
C ASP A 57 31.23 23.42 -11.46
N GLU A 58 32.47 23.34 -10.94
CA GLU A 58 32.78 23.89 -9.62
C GLU A 58 32.55 25.41 -9.59
N THR A 59 32.98 26.13 -10.63
CA THR A 59 32.79 27.59 -10.73
C THR A 59 31.31 27.96 -10.77
N GLU A 60 30.49 27.22 -11.53
CA GLU A 60 29.03 27.43 -11.60
C GLU A 60 28.35 27.12 -10.25
N ALA A 61 28.71 26.00 -9.62
CA ALA A 61 28.23 25.64 -8.29
C ALA A 61 28.64 26.66 -7.21
N HIS A 62 29.84 27.24 -7.34
CA HIS A 62 30.33 28.33 -6.48
C HIS A 62 29.55 29.63 -6.69
N ALA A 63 29.13 29.93 -7.92
CA ALA A 63 28.33 31.12 -8.21
C ALA A 63 26.90 31.01 -7.63
N SER A 64 26.25 29.85 -7.80
CA SER A 64 24.96 29.57 -7.16
C SER A 64 24.65 28.08 -7.13
N LYS A 65 24.81 27.46 -5.96
CA LYS A 65 24.44 26.05 -5.72
C LYS A 65 22.98 25.75 -6.10
N ARG A 66 22.08 26.67 -5.76
CA ARG A 66 20.65 26.53 -6.07
C ARG A 66 20.41 26.52 -7.57
N SER A 67 20.98 27.48 -8.31
CA SER A 67 20.81 27.57 -9.77
C SER A 67 21.44 26.37 -10.47
N TYR A 68 22.62 25.95 -9.99
CA TYR A 68 23.36 24.80 -10.50
C TYR A 68 22.49 23.53 -10.51
N VAL A 69 21.88 23.21 -9.36
CA VAL A 69 21.00 22.04 -9.23
C VAL A 69 19.70 22.24 -9.98
N SER A 70 19.02 23.39 -9.79
CA SER A 70 17.69 23.65 -10.38
C SER A 70 17.69 23.50 -11.90
N THR A 71 18.73 24.00 -12.57
CA THR A 71 18.85 23.93 -14.03
C THR A 71 18.99 22.48 -14.52
N ARG A 72 19.70 21.64 -13.77
CA ARG A 72 19.97 20.24 -14.14
C ARG A 72 18.78 19.31 -13.89
N ILE A 73 17.85 19.71 -13.01
CA ILE A 73 16.65 18.92 -12.69
C ILE A 73 15.37 19.46 -13.36
N ALA A 74 15.46 20.59 -14.08
CA ALA A 74 14.30 21.28 -14.64
C ALA A 74 13.47 20.40 -15.58
N ASP A 75 14.15 19.64 -16.44
CA ASP A 75 13.53 18.81 -17.48
C ASP A 75 13.27 17.36 -17.02
N LEU A 76 13.48 17.04 -15.73
CA LEU A 76 13.15 15.72 -15.21
C LEU A 76 11.64 15.47 -15.21
N SER A 77 11.26 14.27 -15.65
CA SER A 77 9.88 13.76 -15.51
C SER A 77 9.49 13.67 -14.03
N GLU A 78 8.19 13.61 -13.76
CA GLU A 78 7.66 13.50 -12.40
C GLU A 78 8.19 12.25 -11.68
N ASP A 79 8.23 11.10 -12.36
CA ASP A 79 8.78 9.85 -11.82
C ASP A 79 10.29 9.94 -11.53
N ALA A 80 11.06 10.51 -12.46
CA ALA A 80 12.50 10.70 -12.27
C ALA A 80 12.79 11.68 -11.11
N LEU A 81 11.94 12.69 -10.92
CA LEU A 81 12.03 13.64 -9.83
C LEU A 81 11.71 13.01 -8.47
N VAL A 82 10.72 12.11 -8.41
CA VAL A 82 10.39 11.31 -7.21
C VAL A 82 11.56 10.42 -6.83
N GLU A 83 12.14 9.69 -7.80
CA GLU A 83 13.30 8.83 -7.55
C GLU A 83 14.53 9.63 -7.10
N LEU A 84 14.75 10.81 -7.69
CA LEU A 84 15.80 11.72 -7.25
C LEU A 84 15.55 12.19 -5.81
N ALA A 85 14.33 12.60 -5.47
CA ALA A 85 13.99 13.04 -4.12
C ALA A 85 14.23 11.94 -3.08
N ARG A 86 13.89 10.68 -3.38
CA ARG A 86 14.19 9.52 -2.53
C ARG A 86 15.70 9.34 -2.31
N LYS A 87 16.50 9.43 -3.37
CA LYS A 87 17.97 9.33 -3.28
C LYS A 87 18.57 10.47 -2.47
N VAL A 88 18.06 11.70 -2.63
CA VAL A 88 18.49 12.87 -1.84
C VAL A 88 18.20 12.63 -0.37
N LEU A 89 16.97 12.24 -0.01
CA LEU A 89 16.56 12.02 1.38
C LEU A 89 17.35 10.90 2.08
N LEU A 90 17.76 9.87 1.35
CA LEU A 90 18.58 8.79 1.90
C LEU A 90 19.94 9.29 2.41
N LYS A 91 20.52 10.30 1.74
CA LYS A 91 21.85 10.84 2.07
C LYS A 91 21.79 12.14 2.87
N TYR A 92 20.76 12.93 2.66
CA TYR A 92 20.51 14.23 3.26
C TYR A 92 19.06 14.28 3.76
N PRO A 93 18.79 13.75 4.97
CA PRO A 93 17.45 13.78 5.55
C PRO A 93 16.96 15.22 5.71
N ASP A 94 15.78 15.51 5.18
CA ASP A 94 15.11 16.80 5.28
C ASP A 94 13.61 16.58 5.43
N GLU A 95 13.01 17.22 6.44
CA GLU A 95 11.61 17.00 6.79
C GLU A 95 10.66 17.61 5.75
N SER A 96 10.99 18.79 5.21
CA SER A 96 10.13 19.48 4.24
C SER A 96 10.07 18.72 2.91
N LEU A 97 11.21 18.19 2.45
CA LEU A 97 11.28 17.36 1.25
C LEU A 97 10.58 16.01 1.46
N MET A 98 10.73 15.40 2.64
CA MET A 98 10.02 14.16 3.00
C MET A 98 8.50 14.37 3.01
N GLU A 99 8.02 15.42 3.68
CA GLU A 99 6.61 15.80 3.72
C GLU A 99 6.06 15.98 2.29
N ALA A 100 6.75 16.79 1.46
CA ALA A 100 6.32 17.02 0.08
C ALA A 100 6.26 15.73 -0.75
N LEU A 101 7.25 14.84 -0.59
CA LEU A 101 7.31 13.57 -1.31
C LEU A 101 6.19 12.62 -0.87
N VAL A 102 5.93 12.51 0.43
CA VAL A 102 4.86 11.66 0.99
C VAL A 102 3.48 12.16 0.54
N GLU A 103 3.27 13.47 0.54
CA GLU A 103 2.03 14.09 0.09
C GLU A 103 1.72 13.83 -1.40
N LEU A 104 2.76 13.79 -2.24
CA LEU A 104 2.65 13.52 -3.68
C LEU A 104 2.55 12.03 -4.02
N THR A 105 3.12 11.15 -3.20
CA THR A 105 3.19 9.71 -3.50
C THR A 105 2.16 8.93 -2.70
N LEU A 106 2.29 8.88 -1.38
CA LEU A 106 1.49 8.01 -0.51
C LEU A 106 0.09 8.56 -0.23
N HIS A 107 -0.07 9.88 -0.21
CA HIS A 107 -1.33 10.51 0.19
C HIS A 107 -2.10 11.17 -0.97
N SER A 108 -1.57 11.11 -2.20
CA SER A 108 -2.10 11.77 -3.40
C SER A 108 -3.60 11.56 -3.63
N GLN A 109 -4.09 10.34 -3.41
CA GLN A 109 -5.45 9.96 -3.81
C GLN A 109 -6.50 10.07 -2.73
N HIS A 110 -6.17 9.85 -1.45
CA HIS A 110 -7.18 10.03 -0.41
C HIS A 110 -6.71 10.65 0.89
N ARG A 111 -7.57 11.54 1.38
CA ARG A 111 -7.29 12.54 2.39
C ARG A 111 -8.27 12.43 3.55
N VAL A 112 -7.81 12.73 4.76
CA VAL A 112 -8.70 13.07 5.88
C VAL A 112 -9.20 14.50 5.69
N SER A 113 -10.49 14.60 5.41
CA SER A 113 -11.23 15.86 5.21
C SER A 113 -11.22 16.73 6.46
N LYS A 114 -11.40 18.05 6.29
CA LYS A 114 -11.50 18.98 7.43
C LYS A 114 -12.61 18.61 8.42
N LEU A 115 -13.70 18.03 7.92
CA LEU A 115 -14.81 17.56 8.76
C LEU A 115 -14.35 16.43 9.69
N VAL A 116 -13.72 15.40 9.14
CA VAL A 116 -13.21 14.28 9.93
C VAL A 116 -12.05 14.71 10.83
N ARG A 117 -11.18 15.62 10.37
CA ARG A 117 -10.17 16.23 11.25
C ARG A 117 -10.81 16.91 12.45
N GLY A 118 -11.85 17.72 12.25
CA GLY A 118 -12.61 18.34 13.36
C GLY A 118 -13.25 17.31 14.29
N ASP A 119 -13.84 16.24 13.75
CA ASP A 119 -14.39 15.15 14.55
C ASP A 119 -13.32 14.46 15.40
N VAL A 120 -12.13 14.24 14.84
CA VAL A 120 -10.98 13.70 15.57
C VAL A 120 -10.55 14.64 16.69
N LEU A 121 -10.41 15.94 16.43
CA LEU A 121 -10.00 16.91 17.46
C LEU A 121 -11.00 16.97 18.63
N LYS A 122 -12.31 16.90 18.36
CA LYS A 122 -13.35 16.83 19.40
C LYS A 122 -13.23 15.60 20.30
N VAL A 123 -12.76 14.48 19.75
CA VAL A 123 -12.52 13.27 20.55
C VAL A 123 -11.41 13.51 21.57
N LEU A 124 -10.40 14.31 21.24
CA LEU A 124 -9.26 14.58 22.11
C LEU A 124 -9.64 15.37 23.38
N ASN A 125 -10.70 16.18 23.33
CA ASN A 125 -11.22 16.91 24.50
C ASN A 125 -11.76 15.99 25.61
N ARG A 126 -11.93 14.69 25.36
CA ARG A 126 -12.37 13.71 26.36
C ARG A 126 -11.24 13.23 27.28
N PHE A 127 -9.99 13.55 26.94
CA PHE A 127 -8.81 13.11 27.65
C PHE A 127 -8.23 14.29 28.43
N ASP A 128 -7.94 14.08 29.71
CA ASP A 128 -7.47 15.14 30.62
C ASP A 128 -6.14 15.74 30.18
N THR A 129 -5.25 14.93 29.61
CA THR A 129 -3.94 15.35 29.10
C THR A 129 -3.77 14.96 27.64
N LEU A 130 -3.45 15.92 26.78
CA LEU A 130 -3.31 15.66 25.35
C LEU A 130 -2.09 14.78 25.05
N PHE A 131 -0.93 15.12 25.60
CA PHE A 131 0.35 14.43 25.39
C PHE A 131 0.81 13.60 26.61
N GLY A 132 -0.09 13.23 27.52
CA GLY A 132 0.25 12.48 28.72
C GLY A 132 1.39 13.16 29.51
N ASP A 133 2.49 12.43 29.71
CA ASP A 133 3.68 12.92 30.42
C ASP A 133 4.64 13.74 29.53
N ALA A 134 4.43 13.78 28.21
CA ALA A 134 5.32 14.47 27.29
C ALA A 134 5.08 16.00 27.27
N PRO A 135 6.14 16.83 27.19
CA PRO A 135 5.98 18.28 27.13
C PRO A 135 5.17 18.73 25.92
N VAL A 136 4.11 19.51 26.16
CA VAL A 136 3.15 19.93 25.13
C VAL A 136 3.84 20.75 24.03
N LEU A 137 4.62 21.78 24.38
CA LEU A 137 5.27 22.66 23.40
C LEU A 137 6.30 21.91 22.54
N GLU A 138 7.09 21.02 23.14
CA GLU A 138 8.06 20.20 22.41
C GLU A 138 7.33 19.24 21.45
N SER A 139 6.27 18.59 21.91
CA SER A 139 5.47 17.68 21.08
C SER A 139 4.79 18.39 19.92
N LEU A 140 4.28 19.61 20.12
CA LEU A 140 3.72 20.42 19.05
C LEU A 140 4.81 20.90 18.07
N ALA A 141 6.00 21.26 18.57
CA ALA A 141 7.11 21.69 17.73
C ALA A 141 7.63 20.55 16.84
N GLU A 142 7.64 19.31 17.35
CA GLU A 142 7.96 18.11 16.56
C GLU A 142 6.93 17.83 15.46
N VAL A 143 5.65 18.10 15.69
CA VAL A 143 4.57 17.78 14.74
C VAL A 143 4.36 18.89 13.70
N PHE A 144 4.39 20.14 14.12
CA PHE A 144 4.06 21.31 13.28
C PHE A 144 5.28 22.13 12.86
N GLY A 145 6.45 21.83 13.44
CA GLY A 145 7.70 22.56 13.23
C GLY A 145 7.86 23.74 14.20
N ALA A 146 9.03 23.83 14.83
CA ALA A 146 9.33 24.89 15.81
C ALA A 146 9.19 26.32 15.24
N ALA A 147 9.50 26.52 13.96
CA ALA A 147 9.33 27.82 13.31
C ALA A 147 7.86 28.25 13.25
N ALA A 148 6.94 27.31 12.98
CA ALA A 148 5.50 27.60 12.89
C ALA A 148 4.90 28.03 14.24
N LEU A 149 5.45 27.55 15.36
CA LEU A 149 5.02 27.97 16.70
C LEU A 149 5.59 29.34 17.12
N ARG A 150 6.77 29.69 16.62
CA ARG A 150 7.46 30.95 16.96
C ARG A 150 7.03 32.12 16.09
N ASP A 151 6.78 31.88 14.81
CA ASP A 151 6.31 32.89 13.86
C ASP A 151 4.80 33.09 14.04
N GLY A 152 4.43 34.10 14.82
CA GLY A 152 3.03 34.41 15.14
C GLY A 152 2.21 34.70 13.88
N GLY A 153 1.11 33.97 13.71
CA GLY A 153 0.04 34.35 12.79
C GLY A 153 -0.59 35.67 13.24
N SER A 154 -0.63 36.65 12.32
CA SER A 154 -1.16 38.01 12.45
C SER A 154 -2.70 38.07 12.71
N LEU A 155 -3.25 37.24 13.57
CA LEU A 155 -4.69 37.20 13.88
C LEU A 155 -5.06 37.81 15.24
N TRP A 156 -4.08 38.06 16.11
CA TRP A 156 -4.30 38.55 17.47
C TRP A 156 -3.59 39.89 17.72
N LEU A 157 -4.26 40.80 18.44
CA LEU A 157 -3.83 42.20 18.62
C LEU A 157 -2.47 42.38 19.34
N ASP A 158 -1.97 41.36 20.04
CA ASP A 158 -0.83 41.48 20.95
C ASP A 158 0.52 41.01 20.37
N ASN A 159 0.61 40.66 19.08
CA ASN A 159 1.86 40.35 18.39
C ASN A 159 2.72 39.24 19.07
N SER A 160 2.09 38.41 19.91
CA SER A 160 2.73 37.30 20.63
C SER A 160 2.79 36.04 19.76
N SER A 161 3.86 35.25 19.90
CA SER A 161 4.01 33.97 19.19
C SER A 161 2.92 32.98 19.58
N LEU A 162 2.63 32.02 18.71
CA LEU A 162 1.67 30.94 19.04
C LEU A 162 2.13 30.14 20.26
N GLU A 163 3.45 29.92 20.40
CA GLU A 163 4.05 29.31 21.60
C GLU A 163 3.68 30.06 22.89
N ALA A 164 3.73 31.40 22.89
CA ALA A 164 3.37 32.21 24.04
C ALA A 164 1.85 32.16 24.33
N GLN A 165 1.03 32.07 23.30
CA GLN A 165 -0.42 31.91 23.45
C GLN A 165 -0.77 30.54 24.05
N ILE A 166 -0.13 29.46 23.59
CA ILE A 166 -0.32 28.12 24.16
C ILE A 166 0.11 28.09 25.63
N ASP A 167 1.26 28.68 25.96
CA ASP A 167 1.71 28.80 27.36
C ASP A 167 0.69 29.56 28.23
N GLN A 168 0.11 30.65 27.71
CA GLN A 168 -0.85 31.48 28.43
C GLN A 168 -2.24 30.82 28.58
N HIS A 169 -2.79 30.28 27.48
CA HIS A 169 -4.20 29.88 27.32
C HIS A 169 -4.44 28.36 27.42
N TYR A 170 -3.39 27.56 27.39
CA TYR A 170 -3.51 26.11 27.55
C TYR A 170 -2.76 25.61 28.79
N LEU A 171 -1.55 26.12 29.06
CA LEU A 171 -0.73 25.63 30.18
C LEU A 171 -0.97 26.37 31.49
N ARG A 172 -0.98 27.71 31.48
CA ARG A 172 -1.13 28.52 32.70
C ARG A 172 -2.58 28.79 33.08
N ASN A 173 -3.39 29.14 32.09
CA ASN A 173 -4.81 29.41 32.26
C ASN A 173 -5.54 28.57 31.21
N PRO A 174 -6.01 27.35 31.52
CA PRO A 174 -6.58 26.44 30.53
C PRO A 174 -7.98 26.89 30.10
N ASP A 175 -8.07 28.03 29.40
CA ASP A 175 -9.27 28.55 28.77
C ASP A 175 -9.44 28.05 27.33
N TRP A 176 -8.39 27.47 26.74
CA TRP A 176 -8.48 26.70 25.50
C TRP A 176 -8.66 25.20 25.76
N THR A 177 -9.57 24.60 25.02
CA THR A 177 -9.65 23.14 24.86
C THR A 177 -8.51 22.62 23.98
N SER A 178 -8.25 21.31 24.04
CA SER A 178 -7.27 20.64 23.16
C SER A 178 -7.64 20.81 21.68
N GLU A 179 -8.93 20.81 21.35
CA GLU A 179 -9.43 21.11 20.00
C GLU A 179 -9.05 22.52 19.55
N GLU A 180 -9.36 23.55 20.34
CA GLU A 180 -9.07 24.95 20.00
C GLU A 180 -7.57 25.19 19.81
N MET A 181 -6.75 24.69 20.74
CA MET A 181 -5.30 24.81 20.65
C MET A 181 -4.75 24.14 19.37
N LEU A 182 -5.22 22.94 19.02
CA LEU A 182 -4.76 22.25 17.82
C LEU A 182 -5.26 22.92 16.53
N ILE A 183 -6.44 23.56 16.55
CA ILE A 183 -6.92 24.38 15.44
C ILE A 183 -5.97 25.56 15.20
N GLU A 184 -5.54 26.26 16.24
CA GLU A 184 -4.56 27.36 16.14
C GLU A 184 -3.18 26.88 15.66
N CYS A 185 -2.78 25.66 16.03
CA CYS A 185 -1.60 24.99 15.46
C CYS A 185 -1.74 24.61 13.98
N GLY A 186 -2.93 24.75 13.40
CA GLY A 186 -3.21 24.42 12.00
C GLY A 186 -3.59 22.97 11.76
N ALA A 187 -4.06 22.21 12.75
CA ALA A 187 -4.44 20.79 12.57
C ALA A 187 -5.49 20.58 11.46
N LEU A 188 -6.39 21.55 11.24
CA LEU A 188 -7.39 21.50 10.16
C LEU A 188 -6.84 21.81 8.76
N THR A 189 -5.64 22.39 8.66
CA THR A 189 -5.08 22.92 7.40
C THR A 189 -3.71 22.36 7.06
N CYS A 190 -3.03 21.70 8.00
CA CYS A 190 -1.73 21.07 7.78
C CYS A 190 -1.81 19.94 6.72
N SER A 191 -0.65 19.51 6.23
CA SER A 191 -0.55 18.32 5.37
C SER A 191 -1.14 17.09 6.05
N GLN A 192 -1.47 16.07 5.27
CA GLN A 192 -1.88 14.80 5.86
C GLN A 192 -0.72 14.13 6.59
N PHE A 193 0.51 14.27 6.09
CA PHE A 193 1.74 13.84 6.76
C PHE A 193 1.81 14.34 8.21
N ARG A 194 1.68 15.65 8.43
CA ARG A 194 1.70 16.25 9.79
C ARG A 194 0.49 15.84 10.61
N PHE A 195 -0.69 15.77 9.98
CA PHE A 195 -1.88 15.32 10.69
C PHE A 195 -1.72 13.88 11.19
N PHE A 196 -1.10 12.98 10.43
CA PHE A 196 -0.83 11.61 10.87
C PHE A 196 0.26 11.56 11.93
N ALA A 197 1.33 12.34 11.79
CA ALA A 197 2.36 12.48 12.81
C ALA A 197 1.77 12.96 14.15
N LEU A 198 0.80 13.88 14.15
CA LEU A 198 0.05 14.27 15.34
C LEU A 198 -0.64 13.06 15.98
N LEU A 199 -1.45 12.33 15.21
CA LEU A 199 -2.22 11.21 15.74
C LEU A 199 -1.31 10.12 16.30
N GLU A 200 -0.23 9.79 15.60
CA GLU A 200 0.76 8.80 16.02
C GLU A 200 1.51 9.24 17.27
N LYS A 201 1.92 10.52 17.36
CA LYS A 201 2.52 11.09 18.58
C LYS A 201 1.58 10.99 19.78
N LEU A 202 0.29 11.25 19.58
CA LEU A 202 -0.71 11.15 20.65
C LEU A 202 -0.82 9.71 21.17
N VAL A 203 -0.76 8.69 20.33
CA VAL A 203 -0.86 7.28 20.77
C VAL A 203 0.50 6.59 20.92
N HIS A 204 1.61 7.32 20.90
CA HIS A 204 2.93 6.74 21.06
C HIS A 204 3.16 6.28 22.51
N PRO A 205 3.86 5.15 22.77
CA PRO A 205 4.07 4.64 24.13
C PRO A 205 4.93 5.51 25.04
N MET A 206 5.68 6.47 24.49
CA MET A 206 6.33 7.52 25.29
C MET A 206 5.38 8.64 25.74
N THR A 207 4.21 8.72 25.12
CA THR A 207 3.16 9.71 25.42
C THR A 207 2.14 9.11 26.38
N ARG A 208 1.64 7.90 26.08
CA ARG A 208 0.63 7.17 26.85
C ARG A 208 0.71 5.67 26.59
N ARG A 209 0.30 4.84 27.56
CA ARG A 209 0.48 3.37 27.51
C ARG A 209 -0.79 2.60 27.88
N ASP A 210 -0.74 1.30 27.61
CA ASP A 210 -1.71 0.30 28.07
C ASP A 210 -3.17 0.65 27.71
N ALA A 211 -4.07 0.66 28.70
CA ALA A 211 -5.50 0.86 28.48
C ALA A 211 -5.83 2.24 27.90
N GLU A 212 -5.16 3.29 28.37
CA GLU A 212 -5.38 4.66 27.87
C GLU A 212 -4.96 4.79 26.40
N GLN A 213 -3.84 4.17 26.03
CA GLN A 213 -3.36 4.12 24.65
C GLN A 213 -4.39 3.44 23.73
N ALA A 214 -4.88 2.26 24.14
CA ALA A 214 -5.86 1.51 23.36
C ALA A 214 -7.21 2.24 23.26
N GLU A 215 -7.66 2.88 24.34
CA GLU A 215 -8.89 3.66 24.38
C GLU A 215 -8.84 4.84 23.41
N LEU A 216 -7.76 5.63 23.45
CA LEU A 216 -7.60 6.76 22.53
C LEU A 216 -7.48 6.29 21.08
N ALA A 217 -6.68 5.25 20.82
CA ALA A 217 -6.53 4.71 19.47
C ALA A 217 -7.87 4.25 18.89
N SER A 218 -8.73 3.63 19.71
CA SER A 218 -10.09 3.24 19.32
C SER A 218 -10.96 4.46 19.02
N ALA A 219 -10.95 5.47 19.88
CA ALA A 219 -11.79 6.66 19.73
C ALA A 219 -11.40 7.49 18.48
N ILE A 220 -10.11 7.65 18.22
CA ILE A 220 -9.61 8.30 16.99
C ILE A 220 -9.99 7.47 15.75
N SER A 221 -9.83 6.13 15.82
CA SER A 221 -10.19 5.24 14.72
C SER A 221 -11.67 5.34 14.34
N ASP A 222 -12.56 5.47 15.32
CA ASP A 222 -13.99 5.63 15.08
C ASP A 222 -14.34 6.90 14.29
N ALA A 223 -13.63 8.00 14.56
CA ALA A 223 -13.77 9.22 13.77
C ALA A 223 -13.17 9.07 12.35
N LEU A 224 -11.96 8.52 12.26
CA LEU A 224 -11.23 8.35 10.99
C LEU A 224 -11.93 7.41 9.99
N LYS A 225 -12.77 6.47 10.46
CA LYS A 225 -13.51 5.52 9.63
C LYS A 225 -14.29 6.16 8.48
N ARG A 226 -14.81 7.37 8.70
CA ARG A 226 -15.59 8.12 7.69
C ARG A 226 -14.80 8.43 6.43
N ASP A 227 -13.49 8.64 6.55
CA ASP A 227 -12.57 8.89 5.44
C ASP A 227 -11.69 7.67 5.10
N GLY A 228 -12.06 6.49 5.61
CA GLY A 228 -11.40 5.23 5.27
C GLY A 228 -10.04 5.01 5.94
N PHE A 229 -9.79 5.63 7.09
CA PHE A 229 -8.56 5.45 7.88
C PHE A 229 -8.86 4.89 9.28
N THR A 230 -7.87 4.27 9.91
CA THR A 230 -7.93 3.75 11.27
C THR A 230 -6.53 3.73 11.87
N LEU A 231 -6.40 3.87 13.19
CA LEU A 231 -5.15 3.51 13.86
C LEU A 231 -5.11 1.99 14.01
N LYS A 232 -3.97 1.38 13.67
CA LYS A 232 -3.67 -0.02 13.97
C LYS A 232 -2.29 -0.11 14.59
N GLN A 233 -2.09 -1.13 15.40
CA GLN A 233 -0.76 -1.49 15.87
C GLN A 233 0.09 -1.92 14.67
N THR A 234 1.11 -1.14 14.34
CA THR A 234 2.02 -1.36 13.22
C THR A 234 3.33 -2.00 13.67
N ALA A 235 3.72 -1.81 14.93
CA ALA A 235 4.92 -2.41 15.50
C ALA A 235 4.79 -2.64 17.03
N VAL A 236 5.84 -3.21 17.60
CA VAL A 236 6.03 -3.37 19.05
C VAL A 236 7.44 -2.94 19.39
N GLU A 237 7.60 -2.09 20.40
CA GLU A 237 8.90 -1.68 20.92
C GLU A 237 8.96 -1.95 22.43
N SER A 238 9.91 -2.79 22.86
CA SER A 238 10.07 -3.16 24.28
C SER A 238 8.78 -3.70 24.95
N GLY A 239 7.90 -4.33 24.17
CA GLY A 239 6.61 -4.84 24.64
C GLY A 239 5.45 -3.84 24.58
N TYR A 240 5.72 -2.57 24.25
CA TYR A 240 4.70 -1.54 24.06
C TYR A 240 4.23 -1.49 22.61
N ALA A 241 2.93 -1.29 22.42
CA ALA A 241 2.34 -1.17 21.09
C ALA A 241 2.76 0.16 20.44
N ILE A 242 3.15 0.11 19.16
CA ILE A 242 3.32 1.28 18.30
C ILE A 242 2.15 1.29 17.33
N TYR A 243 1.38 2.36 17.34
CA TYR A 243 0.25 2.55 16.43
C TYR A 243 0.65 3.45 15.26
N GLY A 244 0.13 3.12 14.07
CA GLY A 244 0.25 3.94 12.88
C GLY A 244 -1.12 4.16 12.25
N VAL A 245 -1.29 5.29 11.55
CA VAL A 245 -2.52 5.55 10.77
C VAL A 245 -2.44 4.75 9.48
N VAL A 246 -3.39 3.83 9.30
CA VAL A 246 -3.49 3.00 8.11
C VAL A 246 -4.84 3.21 7.43
N ARG A 247 -4.89 2.93 6.13
CA ARG A 247 -6.17 2.72 5.44
C ARG A 247 -6.93 1.59 6.12
N ILE A 248 -8.25 1.70 6.21
CA ILE A 248 -9.10 0.57 6.59
C ILE A 248 -9.03 -0.45 5.46
N GLN A 249 -8.08 -1.37 5.57
CA GLN A 249 -7.91 -2.48 4.66
C GLN A 249 -8.92 -3.59 5.00
N ALA A 250 -9.60 -4.10 3.97
CA ALA A 250 -10.40 -5.33 4.04
C ALA A 250 -9.54 -6.60 3.83
N GLY A 251 -8.21 -6.52 3.96
CA GLY A 251 -7.24 -7.50 3.45
C GLY A 251 -6.40 -8.27 4.49
N VAL A 252 -5.48 -9.10 3.98
CA VAL A 252 -4.66 -10.07 4.73
C VAL A 252 -3.50 -9.39 5.47
N ALA A 253 -3.29 -9.71 6.75
CA ALA A 253 -2.21 -9.14 7.56
C ALA A 253 -0.81 -9.77 7.26
N GLY A 254 0.24 -8.94 7.26
CA GLY A 254 1.66 -9.34 7.15
C GLY A 254 2.37 -8.94 5.84
N THR A 255 3.68 -8.68 5.92
CA THR A 255 4.55 -8.43 4.76
C THR A 255 4.84 -9.74 4.03
N MET A 256 4.67 -9.76 2.71
CA MET A 256 4.97 -10.93 1.89
C MET A 256 6.47 -11.01 1.66
N LYS A 257 7.10 -12.17 1.91
CA LYS A 257 8.52 -12.39 1.61
C LYS A 257 8.76 -12.77 0.14
N ASN A 258 8.23 -13.92 -0.30
CA ASN A 258 8.43 -14.44 -1.65
C ASN A 258 7.12 -14.92 -2.29
N LEU A 259 6.86 -14.56 -3.54
CA LEU A 259 5.74 -15.12 -4.33
C LEU A 259 6.27 -16.24 -5.22
N ILE A 260 5.88 -17.49 -4.92
CA ILE A 260 6.23 -18.67 -5.70
C ILE A 260 5.02 -19.07 -6.55
N PHE A 261 5.15 -19.10 -7.88
CA PHE A 261 4.00 -19.25 -8.77
C PHE A 261 4.33 -19.88 -10.13
N ALA A 262 3.28 -20.09 -10.94
CA ALA A 262 3.38 -20.51 -12.34
C ALA A 262 4.25 -21.76 -12.59
N SER A 263 4.03 -22.84 -11.82
CA SER A 263 4.71 -24.11 -12.12
C SER A 263 4.32 -24.64 -13.50
N THR A 264 5.30 -24.92 -14.36
CA THR A 264 5.09 -25.52 -15.69
C THR A 264 5.29 -27.04 -15.70
N GLY A 265 5.44 -27.67 -14.54
CA GLY A 265 5.69 -29.10 -14.42
C GLY A 265 5.32 -29.65 -13.06
N GLU A 266 6.19 -30.49 -12.51
CA GLU A 266 5.97 -31.10 -11.20
C GLU A 266 5.81 -30.05 -10.10
N LYS A 267 5.05 -30.42 -9.06
CA LYS A 267 4.79 -29.55 -7.92
C LYS A 267 6.10 -29.27 -7.18
N PRO A 268 6.43 -28.00 -6.86
CA PRO A 268 7.62 -27.67 -6.08
C PRO A 268 7.55 -28.30 -4.68
N GLU A 269 8.69 -28.78 -4.18
CA GLU A 269 8.82 -29.21 -2.79
C GLU A 269 9.38 -28.03 -1.97
N LEU A 270 8.59 -27.56 -1.00
CA LEU A 270 8.92 -26.41 -0.16
C LEU A 270 9.27 -26.88 1.25
N VAL A 271 10.44 -26.48 1.75
CA VAL A 271 10.89 -26.76 3.12
C VAL A 271 11.19 -25.45 3.84
N PHE A 272 10.72 -25.33 5.08
CA PHE A 272 11.07 -24.20 5.94
C PHE A 272 12.49 -24.40 6.47
N ARG A 273 13.41 -23.48 6.15
CA ARG A 273 14.73 -23.41 6.77
C ARG A 273 14.67 -22.72 8.12
N ASP A 274 13.98 -21.58 8.15
CA ASP A 274 13.71 -20.84 9.37
C ASP A 274 12.21 -20.58 9.47
N ALA A 275 11.60 -21.30 10.40
CA ALA A 275 10.20 -21.18 10.71
C ALA A 275 9.85 -19.79 11.25
N LEU A 276 10.65 -19.25 12.17
CA LEU A 276 10.36 -17.98 12.84
C LEU A 276 10.41 -16.80 11.88
N ASN A 277 11.25 -16.92 10.84
CA ASN A 277 11.44 -15.89 9.84
C ASN A 277 10.65 -16.17 8.54
N ASN A 278 9.88 -17.24 8.39
CA ASN A 278 9.22 -17.59 7.12
C ASN A 278 10.18 -17.81 5.93
N ASP A 279 11.42 -18.25 6.19
CA ASP A 279 12.38 -18.52 5.12
C ASP A 279 12.15 -19.92 4.54
N VAL A 280 11.70 -19.94 3.28
CA VAL A 280 11.31 -21.15 2.55
C VAL A 280 12.33 -21.43 1.45
N GLU A 281 12.79 -22.67 1.40
CA GLU A 281 13.63 -23.19 0.33
C GLU A 281 12.81 -24.11 -0.58
N ILE A 282 13.01 -23.99 -1.90
CA ILE A 282 12.51 -24.94 -2.88
C ILE A 282 13.55 -26.06 -3.04
N THR A 283 13.30 -27.22 -2.43
CA THR A 283 14.27 -28.34 -2.43
C THR A 283 14.18 -29.20 -3.69
N LYS A 284 13.05 -29.17 -4.40
CA LYS A 284 12.87 -29.83 -5.71
C LYS A 284 12.04 -28.99 -6.66
N HIS A 285 12.37 -29.10 -7.96
CA HIS A 285 11.66 -28.46 -9.07
C HIS A 285 11.68 -26.91 -9.04
N ALA A 286 12.73 -26.32 -8.47
CA ALA A 286 12.93 -24.86 -8.44
C ALA A 286 12.98 -24.25 -9.86
N ASP A 287 13.47 -25.00 -10.85
CA ASP A 287 13.51 -24.61 -12.26
C ASP A 287 12.11 -24.52 -12.91
N LYS A 288 11.10 -25.15 -12.31
CA LYS A 288 9.74 -25.22 -12.85
C LYS A 288 8.85 -24.06 -12.42
N VAL A 289 9.22 -23.30 -11.40
CA VAL A 289 8.42 -22.20 -10.84
C VAL A 289 9.03 -20.84 -11.14
N LEU A 290 8.28 -19.77 -10.86
CA LEU A 290 8.77 -18.41 -10.74
C LEU A 290 8.82 -18.02 -9.27
N VAL A 291 9.84 -17.25 -8.88
CA VAL A 291 10.01 -16.71 -7.53
C VAL A 291 10.18 -15.21 -7.65
N TYR A 292 9.12 -14.47 -7.36
CA TYR A 292 9.17 -13.01 -7.25
C TYR A 292 9.56 -12.67 -5.81
N ASP A 293 10.74 -12.08 -5.65
CA ASP A 293 11.42 -11.77 -4.40
C ASP A 293 11.56 -10.27 -4.13
N GLN A 294 10.96 -9.44 -4.99
CA GLN A 294 10.97 -8.00 -4.82
C GLN A 294 9.96 -7.55 -3.76
N PRO A 295 10.25 -6.48 -3.01
CA PRO A 295 9.26 -5.88 -2.13
C PRO A 295 8.02 -5.46 -2.90
N LEU A 296 6.83 -5.75 -2.35
CA LEU A 296 5.59 -5.23 -2.93
C LEU A 296 5.59 -3.69 -2.90
N PRO A 297 4.97 -3.03 -3.90
CA PRO A 297 4.76 -1.60 -3.86
C PRO A 297 4.08 -1.17 -2.57
N SER A 298 4.37 0.04 -2.09
CA SER A 298 3.76 0.60 -0.87
C SER A 298 2.22 0.66 -0.92
N SER A 299 1.63 0.67 -2.12
CA SER A 299 0.19 0.55 -2.35
C SER A 299 -0.38 -0.82 -1.97
N GLY A 300 0.46 -1.87 -1.96
CA GLY A 300 0.08 -3.28 -1.82
C GLY A 300 -0.44 -3.94 -3.10
N MET A 301 -0.66 -3.16 -4.17
CA MET A 301 -1.10 -3.66 -5.48
C MET A 301 0.10 -4.18 -6.27
N LEU A 302 -0.05 -5.33 -6.92
CA LEU A 302 0.93 -5.81 -7.90
C LEU A 302 0.32 -5.70 -9.30
N LEU A 303 0.93 -4.85 -10.12
CA LEU A 303 0.52 -4.60 -11.50
C LEU A 303 1.20 -5.57 -12.46
N TRP A 304 0.63 -5.69 -13.65
CA TRP A 304 1.21 -6.45 -14.75
C TRP A 304 2.50 -5.81 -15.28
N SER A 305 2.66 -4.48 -15.17
CA SER A 305 3.92 -3.78 -15.43
C SER A 305 5.00 -4.20 -14.42
N ASP A 306 4.72 -4.19 -13.12
CA ASP A 306 5.68 -4.64 -12.10
C ASP A 306 6.23 -6.04 -12.38
N LEU A 307 5.37 -6.98 -12.80
CA LEU A 307 5.79 -8.33 -13.15
C LEU A 307 6.61 -8.41 -14.44
N ARG A 308 6.27 -7.64 -15.48
CA ARG A 308 7.03 -7.70 -16.73
C ARG A 308 8.41 -7.07 -16.57
N ASP A 309 8.50 -5.98 -15.80
CA ASP A 309 9.74 -5.22 -15.59
C ASP A 309 10.71 -6.07 -14.79
N TRP A 310 10.22 -6.65 -13.69
CA TRP A 310 10.97 -7.65 -12.92
C TRP A 310 11.46 -8.80 -13.79
N TYR A 311 10.58 -9.37 -14.64
CA TYR A 311 10.96 -10.51 -15.47
C TYR A 311 12.00 -10.15 -16.53
N ALA A 312 11.89 -8.95 -17.13
CA ALA A 312 12.82 -8.44 -18.12
C ALA A 312 14.20 -8.19 -17.50
N GLU A 313 14.24 -7.61 -16.31
CA GLU A 313 15.47 -7.34 -15.56
C GLU A 313 16.24 -8.64 -15.25
N ILE A 314 15.59 -9.63 -14.64
CA ILE A 314 16.28 -10.87 -14.23
C ILE A 314 16.76 -11.73 -15.42
N HIS A 315 16.15 -11.56 -16.61
CA HIS A 315 16.54 -12.28 -17.83
C HIS A 315 17.40 -11.45 -18.78
N GLY A 316 17.62 -10.16 -18.51
CA GLY A 316 18.39 -9.26 -19.37
C GLY A 316 17.81 -9.13 -20.79
N VAL A 317 16.49 -9.12 -20.91
CA VAL A 317 15.76 -8.96 -22.18
C VAL A 317 15.05 -7.63 -22.23
N ASP A 318 14.67 -7.16 -23.42
CA ASP A 318 13.83 -5.97 -23.55
C ASP A 318 12.44 -6.19 -22.95
N GLU A 319 11.78 -5.13 -22.49
CA GLU A 319 10.48 -5.19 -21.82
C GLU A 319 9.38 -5.84 -22.67
N THR A 320 9.40 -5.64 -23.99
CA THR A 320 8.38 -6.18 -24.90
C THR A 320 8.54 -7.69 -25.03
N GLU A 321 9.76 -8.15 -25.25
CA GLU A 321 10.09 -9.57 -25.33
C GLU A 321 9.93 -10.26 -23.97
N GLY A 322 10.36 -9.62 -22.89
CA GLY A 322 10.15 -10.08 -21.51
C GLY A 322 8.66 -10.27 -21.20
N SER A 323 7.82 -9.29 -21.52
CA SER A 323 6.37 -9.39 -21.37
C SER A 323 5.78 -10.57 -22.17
N ARG A 324 6.27 -10.81 -23.39
CA ARG A 324 5.78 -11.90 -24.26
C ARG A 324 6.17 -13.27 -23.70
N ILE A 325 7.41 -13.42 -23.25
CA ILE A 325 7.92 -14.66 -22.65
C ILE A 325 7.19 -14.95 -21.34
N LEU A 326 7.06 -13.95 -20.46
CA LEU A 326 6.35 -14.09 -19.19
C LEU A 326 4.90 -14.51 -19.42
N TYR A 327 4.15 -13.80 -20.26
CA TYR A 327 2.76 -14.17 -20.56
C TYR A 327 2.65 -15.62 -21.07
N THR A 328 3.56 -16.02 -21.96
CA THR A 328 3.61 -17.39 -22.49
C THR A 328 3.86 -18.39 -21.37
N ARG A 329 4.84 -18.16 -20.49
CA ARG A 329 5.14 -19.02 -19.34
C ARG A 329 3.96 -19.13 -18.38
N LEU A 330 3.29 -18.02 -18.06
CA LEU A 330 2.10 -18.02 -17.21
C LEU A 330 0.96 -18.82 -17.86
N ARG A 331 0.71 -18.60 -19.15
CA ARG A 331 -0.29 -19.34 -19.91
C ARG A 331 0.00 -20.85 -19.92
N ASP A 332 1.25 -21.23 -20.13
CA ASP A 332 1.65 -22.63 -20.20
C ASP A 332 1.51 -23.31 -18.82
N SER A 333 1.77 -22.59 -17.73
CA SER A 333 1.49 -23.09 -16.36
C SER A 333 0.01 -23.40 -16.15
N VAL A 334 -0.88 -22.57 -16.71
CA VAL A 334 -2.33 -22.76 -16.64
C VAL A 334 -2.77 -23.92 -17.52
N ILE A 335 -2.25 -24.03 -18.75
CA ILE A 335 -2.55 -25.16 -19.66
C ILE A 335 -2.11 -26.49 -19.02
N GLY A 336 -0.97 -26.52 -18.33
CA GLY A 336 -0.43 -27.69 -17.65
C GLY A 336 -1.35 -28.27 -16.55
N THR A 337 -2.30 -27.48 -16.03
CA THR A 337 -3.29 -27.96 -15.06
C THR A 337 -4.38 -28.83 -15.68
N ASN A 338 -4.52 -28.80 -17.01
CA ASN A 338 -5.62 -29.42 -17.75
C ASN A 338 -7.02 -28.99 -17.25
N SER A 339 -7.12 -27.76 -16.70
CA SER A 339 -8.37 -27.18 -16.20
C SER A 339 -8.95 -26.17 -17.18
N ALA A 340 -10.08 -26.53 -17.78
CA ALA A 340 -10.77 -25.69 -18.75
C ALA A 340 -11.16 -24.32 -18.17
N GLY A 341 -11.56 -24.31 -16.89
CA GLY A 341 -11.92 -23.08 -16.20
C GLY A 341 -10.74 -22.16 -15.91
N GLU A 342 -9.59 -22.73 -15.50
CA GLU A 342 -8.40 -21.92 -15.26
C GLU A 342 -7.91 -21.26 -16.56
N TYR A 343 -7.87 -22.02 -17.66
CA TYR A 343 -7.52 -21.46 -18.97
C TYR A 343 -8.49 -20.35 -19.39
N ALA A 344 -9.80 -20.56 -19.24
CA ALA A 344 -10.80 -19.56 -19.61
C ALA A 344 -10.68 -18.26 -18.80
N ILE A 345 -10.45 -18.37 -17.49
CA ILE A 345 -10.24 -17.22 -16.60
C ILE A 345 -8.97 -16.46 -17.00
N PHE A 346 -7.83 -17.16 -17.09
CA PHE A 346 -6.55 -16.53 -17.42
C PHE A 346 -6.60 -15.85 -18.80
N HIS A 347 -6.97 -16.60 -19.82
CA HIS A 347 -7.01 -16.10 -21.19
C HIS A 347 -8.07 -15.01 -21.36
N GLY A 348 -9.26 -15.18 -20.77
CA GLY A 348 -10.35 -14.22 -20.85
C GLY A 348 -10.00 -12.88 -20.18
N TYR A 349 -9.36 -12.94 -19.01
CA TYR A 349 -8.91 -11.76 -18.27
C TYR A 349 -7.92 -10.92 -19.09
N TYR A 350 -6.77 -11.50 -19.45
CA TYR A 350 -5.74 -10.75 -20.18
C TYR A 350 -6.20 -10.34 -21.58
N LYS A 351 -6.98 -11.16 -22.29
CA LYS A 351 -7.54 -10.79 -23.60
C LYS A 351 -8.43 -9.56 -23.53
N ARG A 352 -9.25 -9.43 -22.48
CA ARG A 352 -10.20 -8.32 -22.31
C ARG A 352 -9.51 -7.07 -21.76
N PHE A 353 -8.78 -7.21 -20.65
CA PHE A 353 -8.37 -6.06 -19.84
C PHE A 353 -7.00 -5.50 -20.19
N ASN A 354 -6.13 -6.26 -20.88
CA ASN A 354 -4.77 -5.80 -21.17
C ASN A 354 -4.73 -4.44 -21.89
N LYS A 355 -5.58 -4.25 -22.91
CA LYS A 355 -5.67 -2.96 -23.62
C LYS A 355 -6.57 -1.92 -22.93
N LEU A 356 -7.49 -2.36 -22.08
CA LEU A 356 -8.46 -1.46 -21.43
C LEU A 356 -7.83 -0.73 -20.24
N LEU A 357 -6.99 -1.43 -19.47
CA LEU A 357 -6.38 -0.90 -18.26
C LEU A 357 -4.92 -0.47 -18.46
N ASP A 358 -4.24 -1.05 -19.44
CA ASP A 358 -2.85 -0.72 -19.80
C ASP A 358 -1.93 -0.78 -18.57
N GLU A 359 -1.22 0.29 -18.22
CA GLU A 359 -0.34 0.39 -17.04
C GLU A 359 -1.05 0.14 -15.70
N ARG A 360 -2.38 0.28 -15.65
CA ARG A 360 -3.18 0.05 -14.44
C ARG A 360 -3.70 -1.38 -14.32
N LEU A 361 -3.30 -2.29 -15.21
CA LEU A 361 -3.75 -3.68 -15.21
C LEU A 361 -3.19 -4.43 -13.98
N PRO A 362 -4.04 -4.94 -13.07
CA PRO A 362 -3.59 -5.81 -11.99
C PRO A 362 -3.04 -7.13 -12.55
N ALA A 363 -1.95 -7.63 -11.96
CA ALA A 363 -1.41 -8.92 -12.33
C ALA A 363 -2.31 -10.06 -11.82
N LEU A 364 -2.96 -10.78 -12.74
CA LEU A 364 -3.63 -12.05 -12.42
C LEU A 364 -2.59 -13.18 -12.41
N ILE A 365 -2.23 -13.62 -11.21
CA ILE A 365 -1.10 -14.52 -10.97
C ILE A 365 -1.61 -15.96 -10.88
N PRO A 366 -1.23 -16.87 -11.79
CA PRO A 366 -1.66 -18.25 -11.76
C PRO A 366 -0.80 -19.14 -10.85
N GLN A 367 -1.41 -20.20 -10.30
CA GLN A 367 -0.73 -21.31 -9.64
C GLN A 367 0.16 -20.88 -8.47
N VAL A 368 -0.38 -20.13 -7.53
CA VAL A 368 0.38 -19.52 -6.43
C VAL A 368 0.57 -20.50 -5.28
N TYR A 369 1.81 -20.74 -4.90
CA TYR A 369 2.18 -21.61 -3.78
C TYR A 369 2.28 -20.80 -2.48
N LEU A 370 1.54 -21.23 -1.47
CA LEU A 370 1.51 -20.57 -0.17
C LEU A 370 2.65 -21.08 0.72
N HIS A 371 3.36 -20.15 1.34
CA HIS A 371 4.20 -20.41 2.51
C HIS A 371 3.59 -19.65 3.70
N TYR A 372 3.25 -20.36 4.78
CA TYR A 372 2.62 -19.77 5.96
C TYR A 372 3.57 -19.72 7.15
N ASP A 373 3.31 -18.74 8.02
CA ASP A 373 3.89 -18.59 9.34
C ASP A 373 3.68 -19.82 10.26
N PRO A 374 4.77 -20.50 10.66
CA PRO A 374 4.73 -21.65 11.56
C PRO A 374 4.50 -21.27 13.03
N TYR A 375 4.28 -20.02 13.41
CA TYR A 375 3.69 -19.70 14.72
C TYR A 375 2.31 -20.34 14.90
N THR A 376 1.63 -20.69 13.80
CA THR A 376 0.44 -21.56 13.85
C THR A 376 0.74 -23.00 14.29
N ARG A 377 1.99 -23.48 14.23
CA ARG A 377 2.37 -24.88 14.52
C ARG A 377 2.41 -25.18 16.02
N ARG A 378 2.79 -24.22 16.86
CA ARG A 378 2.81 -24.40 18.33
C ARG A 378 1.43 -24.35 18.98
N GLN A 379 0.46 -23.71 18.34
CA GLN A 379 -0.93 -23.60 18.83
C GLN A 379 -1.85 -24.72 18.31
N ARG A 380 -1.39 -25.59 17.39
CA ARG A 380 -2.27 -26.48 16.61
C ARG A 380 -2.23 -27.99 16.90
N GLY A 381 -1.29 -28.49 17.70
CA GLY A 381 -1.14 -29.94 17.86
C GLY A 381 -1.02 -30.67 16.50
N ASP A 382 -1.52 -31.90 16.42
CA ASP A 382 -1.47 -32.81 15.26
C ASP A 382 -2.34 -32.38 14.03
N GLU A 383 -2.72 -31.11 13.91
CA GLU A 383 -3.39 -30.66 12.67
C GLU A 383 -2.44 -30.79 11.47
N LYS A 384 -2.81 -31.70 10.57
CA LYS A 384 -2.10 -31.97 9.32
C LYS A 384 -1.80 -30.65 8.59
N PHE A 385 -0.58 -30.59 8.09
CA PHE A 385 -0.09 -29.69 7.05
C PHE A 385 -1.24 -29.19 6.15
N LEU A 386 -1.36 -27.88 5.93
CA LEU A 386 -2.40 -27.28 5.08
C LEU A 386 -2.68 -28.17 3.86
N ALA A 387 -3.89 -28.72 3.80
CA ALA A 387 -4.29 -29.65 2.75
C ALA A 387 -4.19 -29.03 1.36
N ARG A 388 -4.20 -27.68 1.27
CA ARG A 388 -3.93 -26.91 0.06
C ARG A 388 -2.66 -26.08 0.18
N GLN A 389 -1.69 -26.41 -0.66
CA GLN A 389 -0.42 -25.69 -0.81
C GLN A 389 -0.42 -24.72 -2.02
N ARG A 390 -1.49 -24.71 -2.83
CA ARG A 390 -1.57 -23.97 -4.09
C ARG A 390 -2.97 -23.35 -4.29
N MET A 391 -3.00 -22.07 -4.63
CA MET A 391 -4.17 -21.32 -5.09
C MET A 391 -4.17 -21.26 -6.62
N ASP A 392 -5.34 -21.34 -7.26
CA ASP A 392 -5.41 -21.35 -8.73
C ASP A 392 -5.05 -19.97 -9.31
N PHE A 393 -5.62 -18.89 -8.76
CA PHE A 393 -5.20 -17.52 -9.05
C PHE A 393 -5.19 -16.60 -7.83
N LEU A 394 -4.30 -15.61 -7.88
CA LEU A 394 -4.22 -14.51 -6.93
C LEU A 394 -4.25 -13.16 -7.67
N LEU A 395 -5.02 -12.21 -7.15
CA LEU A 395 -4.85 -10.78 -7.42
C LEU A 395 -4.42 -10.10 -6.12
N MET A 396 -3.46 -9.19 -6.24
CA MET A 396 -3.06 -8.28 -5.17
C MET A 396 -3.41 -6.87 -5.59
N LEU A 397 -4.41 -6.30 -4.94
CA LEU A 397 -4.90 -4.96 -5.23
C LEU A 397 -4.42 -3.98 -4.17
N GLU A 398 -4.76 -2.71 -4.36
CA GLU A 398 -4.42 -1.67 -3.41
C GLU A 398 -4.93 -2.03 -2.00
N GLN A 399 -4.29 -1.45 -0.99
CA GLN A 399 -4.76 -1.54 0.39
C GLN A 399 -4.75 -3.00 0.89
N GLY A 400 -3.80 -3.82 0.43
CA GLY A 400 -3.58 -5.19 0.92
C GLY A 400 -4.71 -6.18 0.60
N VAL A 401 -5.63 -5.81 -0.29
CA VAL A 401 -6.71 -6.70 -0.73
C VAL A 401 -6.11 -7.84 -1.56
N ARG A 402 -6.25 -9.06 -1.05
CA ARG A 402 -5.80 -10.29 -1.72
C ARG A 402 -7.00 -11.11 -2.15
N ILE A 403 -7.21 -11.23 -3.45
CA ILE A 403 -8.34 -11.97 -4.02
C ILE A 403 -7.84 -13.31 -4.52
N VAL A 404 -8.42 -14.38 -3.99
CA VAL A 404 -8.18 -15.76 -4.42
C VAL A 404 -9.32 -16.18 -5.32
N ILE A 405 -8.98 -16.65 -6.51
CA ILE A 405 -9.95 -17.23 -7.45
C ILE A 405 -9.64 -18.72 -7.59
N GLU A 406 -10.66 -19.55 -7.38
CA GLU A 406 -10.58 -21.00 -7.29
C GLU A 406 -11.52 -21.65 -8.31
N ILE A 407 -11.06 -22.69 -8.98
CA ILE A 407 -11.84 -23.41 -9.99
C ILE A 407 -12.11 -24.83 -9.47
N ASP A 408 -13.35 -25.04 -9.04
CA ASP A 408 -13.76 -26.30 -8.41
C ASP A 408 -14.20 -27.35 -9.43
N GLY A 409 -13.33 -28.34 -9.62
CA GLY A 409 -13.65 -29.55 -10.37
C GLY A 409 -14.53 -30.52 -9.59
N ARG A 410 -15.15 -31.48 -10.30
CA ARG A 410 -15.99 -32.53 -9.69
C ARG A 410 -15.28 -33.33 -8.58
N HIS A 411 -13.96 -33.43 -8.66
CA HIS A 411 -13.14 -34.12 -7.67
C HIS A 411 -13.11 -33.43 -6.30
N HIS A 412 -13.47 -32.14 -6.21
CA HIS A 412 -13.50 -31.41 -4.94
C HIS A 412 -14.78 -31.66 -4.12
N TYR A 413 -15.82 -32.27 -4.70
CA TYR A 413 -17.10 -32.50 -4.00
C TYR A 413 -17.74 -33.85 -4.35
N ALA A 414 -17.05 -34.71 -5.11
CA ALA A 414 -17.57 -36.01 -5.51
C ALA A 414 -16.44 -37.03 -5.67
N VAL A 415 -16.78 -38.29 -5.37
CA VAL A 415 -15.90 -39.46 -5.52
C VAL A 415 -16.36 -40.31 -6.70
N LYS A 416 -15.46 -41.05 -7.33
CA LYS A 416 -15.84 -42.01 -8.38
C LYS A 416 -16.72 -43.11 -7.79
N ASP A 417 -17.78 -43.47 -8.51
CA ASP A 417 -18.59 -44.63 -8.18
C ASP A 417 -17.78 -45.90 -8.43
N GLN A 418 -17.56 -46.70 -7.38
CA GLN A 418 -16.83 -47.97 -7.48
C GLN A 418 -17.53 -48.98 -8.41
N ARG A 419 -18.85 -48.89 -8.55
CA ARG A 419 -19.66 -49.79 -9.39
C ARG A 419 -19.80 -49.29 -10.82
N ALA A 420 -19.54 -48.01 -11.06
CA ALA A 420 -19.61 -47.37 -12.37
C ALA A 420 -18.51 -46.30 -12.48
N PRO A 421 -17.26 -46.65 -12.82
CA PRO A 421 -16.10 -45.74 -12.78
C PRO A 421 -16.25 -44.42 -13.56
N GLU A 422 -17.17 -44.38 -14.52
CA GLU A 422 -17.53 -43.21 -15.33
C GLU A 422 -18.41 -42.20 -14.59
N ARG A 423 -19.01 -42.60 -13.45
CA ARG A 423 -19.92 -41.78 -12.65
C ARG A 423 -19.22 -41.25 -11.41
N TYR A 424 -19.67 -40.09 -10.96
CA TYR A 424 -19.25 -39.47 -9.72
C TYR A 424 -20.45 -39.34 -8.78
N ILE A 425 -20.24 -39.64 -7.51
CA ILE A 425 -21.23 -39.54 -6.44
C ILE A 425 -20.80 -38.39 -5.53
N ALA A 426 -21.72 -37.46 -5.27
CA ALA A 426 -21.48 -36.34 -4.37
C ALA A 426 -21.03 -36.85 -2.99
N ASN A 427 -20.01 -36.20 -2.44
CA ASN A 427 -19.40 -36.55 -1.16
C ASN A 427 -19.50 -35.35 -0.22
N ALA A 428 -20.29 -35.49 0.85
CA ALA A 428 -20.51 -34.43 1.83
C ALA A 428 -19.26 -34.06 2.63
N GLU A 429 -18.34 -35.00 2.83
CA GLU A 429 -17.06 -34.76 3.52
C GLU A 429 -16.15 -33.86 2.67
N LEU A 430 -15.96 -34.19 1.39
CA LEU A 430 -15.18 -33.36 0.46
C LEU A 430 -15.78 -31.94 0.32
N TYR A 431 -17.11 -31.84 0.28
CA TYR A 431 -17.79 -30.54 0.30
C TYR A 431 -17.52 -29.76 1.60
N ALA A 432 -17.59 -30.43 2.76
CA ALA A 432 -17.35 -29.80 4.05
C ALA A 432 -15.89 -29.30 4.19
N GLU A 433 -14.92 -30.08 3.69
CA GLU A 433 -13.51 -29.69 3.62
C GLU A 433 -13.32 -28.43 2.77
N MET A 434 -13.90 -28.38 1.57
CA MET A 434 -13.86 -27.20 0.71
C MET A 434 -14.45 -25.96 1.40
N ALA A 435 -15.61 -26.11 2.04
CA ALA A 435 -16.28 -25.02 2.75
C ALA A 435 -15.46 -24.56 3.98
N MET A 436 -14.77 -25.47 4.66
CA MET A 436 -13.85 -25.14 5.76
C MET A 436 -12.66 -24.30 5.26
N GLU A 437 -12.05 -24.69 4.15
CA GLU A 437 -10.93 -23.94 3.56
C GLU A 437 -11.35 -22.56 3.07
N ASP A 438 -12.55 -22.42 2.48
CA ASP A 438 -13.10 -21.11 2.11
C ASP A 438 -13.23 -20.18 3.33
N ARG A 439 -13.84 -20.68 4.42
CA ARG A 439 -13.95 -19.91 5.67
C ARG A 439 -12.58 -19.54 6.22
N ARG A 440 -11.63 -20.48 6.21
CA ARG A 440 -10.27 -20.26 6.70
C ARG A 440 -9.60 -19.10 5.95
N LEU A 441 -9.62 -19.11 4.62
CA LEU A 441 -9.04 -18.05 3.80
C LEU A 441 -9.73 -16.70 4.05
N ARG A 442 -11.06 -16.67 4.12
CA ARG A 442 -11.80 -15.44 4.42
C ARG A 442 -11.46 -14.88 5.81
N LEU A 443 -11.35 -15.74 6.82
CA LEU A 443 -10.96 -15.33 8.18
C LEU A 443 -9.52 -14.83 8.25
N MET A 444 -8.66 -15.23 7.32
CA MET A 444 -7.32 -14.67 7.13
C MET A 444 -7.32 -13.33 6.39
N GLY A 445 -8.47 -12.85 5.91
CA GLY A 445 -8.62 -11.58 5.19
C GLY A 445 -8.56 -11.70 3.66
N TYR A 446 -8.59 -12.91 3.09
CA TYR A 446 -8.69 -13.07 1.64
C TYR A 446 -10.13 -12.89 1.15
N GLU A 447 -10.30 -12.22 0.01
CA GLU A 447 -11.55 -12.32 -0.75
C GLU A 447 -11.50 -13.59 -1.60
N VAL A 448 -12.43 -14.53 -1.39
CA VAL A 448 -12.44 -15.81 -2.12
C VAL A 448 -13.62 -15.87 -3.08
N TYR A 449 -13.34 -16.20 -4.34
CA TYR A 449 -14.34 -16.44 -5.39
C TYR A 449 -14.12 -17.81 -6.02
N ARG A 450 -15.13 -18.67 -5.96
CA ARG A 450 -15.10 -20.02 -6.51
C ARG A 450 -15.95 -20.10 -7.76
N PHE A 451 -15.41 -20.71 -8.80
CA PHE A 451 -16.12 -21.08 -10.01
C PHE A 451 -16.28 -22.58 -10.09
N GLY A 452 -17.46 -23.05 -10.48
CA GLY A 452 -17.66 -24.47 -10.76
C GLY A 452 -17.09 -24.85 -12.14
N GLY A 453 -16.49 -26.03 -12.27
CA GLY A 453 -16.03 -26.50 -13.59
C GLY A 453 -17.15 -26.61 -14.64
N TYR A 454 -18.41 -26.72 -14.21
CA TYR A 454 -19.59 -26.72 -15.08
C TYR A 454 -19.82 -25.38 -15.81
N GLU A 455 -19.23 -24.30 -15.31
CA GLU A 455 -19.32 -22.96 -15.88
C GLU A 455 -18.52 -22.79 -17.18
N PHE A 456 -17.61 -23.72 -17.46
CA PHE A 456 -16.64 -23.65 -18.57
C PHE A 456 -16.74 -24.86 -19.51
N ARG A 457 -17.95 -25.39 -19.70
CA ARG A 457 -18.19 -26.57 -20.55
C ARG A 457 -18.00 -26.33 -22.04
N ASP A 458 -18.06 -25.08 -22.48
CA ASP A 458 -17.82 -24.64 -23.85
C ASP A 458 -16.35 -24.29 -24.11
N VAL A 459 -15.43 -24.78 -23.26
CA VAL A 459 -13.99 -24.58 -23.38
C VAL A 459 -13.31 -25.90 -23.75
N ALA A 460 -12.49 -25.88 -24.79
CA ALA A 460 -11.74 -27.03 -25.28
C ALA A 460 -10.23 -26.81 -25.12
N LEU A 461 -9.58 -27.78 -24.46
CA LEU A 461 -8.13 -27.81 -24.23
C LEU A 461 -7.36 -28.75 -25.16
N GLY A 462 -8.00 -29.25 -26.22
CA GLY A 462 -7.41 -30.18 -27.19
C GLY A 462 -6.43 -29.50 -28.17
N GLU A 463 -6.28 -30.08 -29.37
CA GLU A 463 -5.35 -29.59 -30.40
C GLU A 463 -5.50 -28.10 -30.74
N LYS A 464 -6.70 -27.54 -30.57
CA LYS A 464 -6.97 -26.11 -30.65
C LYS A 464 -7.61 -25.62 -29.36
N LEU A 465 -6.88 -24.79 -28.64
CA LEU A 465 -7.39 -24.08 -27.47
C LEU A 465 -8.54 -23.16 -27.89
N GLN A 466 -9.72 -23.39 -27.34
CA GLN A 466 -10.91 -22.59 -27.65
C GLN A 466 -11.67 -22.25 -26.36
N VAL A 467 -12.05 -20.98 -26.21
CA VAL A 467 -12.93 -20.51 -25.14
C VAL A 467 -14.23 -20.10 -25.80
N GLY A 468 -15.33 -20.80 -25.52
CA GLY A 468 -16.65 -20.48 -26.05
C GLY A 468 -17.23 -19.17 -25.52
N SER A 469 -18.34 -18.74 -26.10
CA SER A 469 -18.96 -17.44 -25.80
C SER A 469 -19.57 -17.37 -24.41
N GLU A 470 -20.00 -18.50 -23.83
CA GLU A 470 -20.59 -18.55 -22.49
C GLU A 470 -19.50 -18.34 -21.44
N ALA A 471 -18.40 -19.09 -21.53
CA ALA A 471 -17.23 -18.90 -20.67
C ALA A 471 -16.66 -17.48 -20.79
N GLN A 472 -16.50 -16.95 -22.01
CA GLN A 472 -16.01 -15.57 -22.22
C GLN A 472 -16.89 -14.53 -21.53
N ARG A 473 -18.22 -14.65 -21.68
CA ARG A 473 -19.17 -13.73 -21.07
C ARG A 473 -19.12 -13.79 -19.54
N ARG A 474 -19.07 -14.99 -18.94
CA ARG A 474 -18.97 -15.17 -17.49
C ARG A 474 -17.71 -14.53 -16.91
N VAL A 475 -16.56 -14.76 -17.54
CA VAL A 475 -15.28 -14.17 -17.12
C VAL A 475 -15.34 -12.63 -17.21
N ALA A 476 -15.87 -12.09 -18.31
CA ALA A 476 -16.03 -10.66 -18.49
C ALA A 476 -16.95 -10.04 -17.42
N GLU A 477 -18.16 -10.59 -17.24
CA GLU A 477 -19.14 -10.10 -16.25
C GLU A 477 -18.59 -10.14 -14.82
N PHE A 478 -17.85 -11.19 -14.47
CA PHE A 478 -17.22 -11.30 -13.15
C PHE A 478 -16.16 -10.23 -12.93
N PHE A 479 -15.18 -10.12 -13.83
CA PHE A 479 -14.07 -9.18 -13.64
C PHE A 479 -14.48 -7.72 -13.81
N ASP A 480 -15.42 -7.40 -14.72
CA ASP A 480 -15.97 -6.04 -14.82
C ASP A 480 -16.56 -5.59 -13.47
N ARG A 481 -17.29 -6.48 -12.78
CA ARG A 481 -17.86 -6.20 -11.46
C ARG A 481 -16.83 -6.21 -10.34
N LEU A 482 -15.88 -7.14 -10.38
CA LEU A 482 -14.82 -7.24 -9.37
C LEU A 482 -13.93 -6.00 -9.39
N LEU A 483 -13.48 -5.59 -10.57
CA LEU A 483 -12.63 -4.41 -10.74
C LEU A 483 -13.37 -3.13 -10.38
N ALA A 484 -14.63 -2.99 -10.82
CA ALA A 484 -15.47 -1.86 -10.44
C ALA A 484 -15.71 -1.76 -8.91
N ARG A 485 -15.90 -2.91 -8.23
CA ARG A 485 -16.02 -2.97 -6.76
C ARG A 485 -14.78 -2.44 -6.07
N HIS A 486 -13.60 -2.70 -6.63
CA HIS A 486 -12.31 -2.27 -6.09
C HIS A 486 -11.81 -0.95 -6.68
N GLY A 487 -12.67 -0.19 -7.38
CA GLY A 487 -12.34 1.13 -7.91
C GLY A 487 -11.40 1.14 -9.12
N ILE A 488 -11.13 -0.01 -9.72
CA ILE A 488 -10.24 -0.16 -10.88
C ILE A 488 -11.08 0.04 -12.15
N ARG A 489 -10.78 1.09 -12.91
CA ARG A 489 -11.55 1.51 -14.09
C ARG A 489 -10.68 1.83 -15.28
#